data_AF-A0A963MGB0-F1
#
_entry.id   AF-A0A963MGB0-F1
#
_cell.length_a   1.000
_cell.length_b   1.000
_cell.length_c   1.000
_cell.angle_alpha   90.00
_cell.angle_beta   90.00
_cell.angle_gamma   90.00
#
_symmetry.space_group_name_H-M   'P 1'
#
loop_
_entity.id
_entity.type
_entity.pdbx_description
1 polymer ?
#
loop_
_entity_poly.entity_id
_entity_poly.type
_entity_poly.pdbx_seq_one_letter_code
_entity_poly.pdbx_strand_id
1 'polypeptide(L)'
;MRRPPRGLILPALLVVLIIGGLATVLGQAQLGEAAQFRRQQSTLRALAEARAALIGYAQTYHHTHPDSTIGFLPCPDLDLASGDGNAEGSCGATGVFSVGRLPYRTLGLSPLRDGYGECLWYAVAGTFKNRFPAGYVTWDTLGQFTLALADGTVLNPGGGRQRAVAVIFSPGPPTATQQRGTPTHRCSGNADALVALSAYLEDALVPQSAPYTLTPGTPGSEVGNDTLVWISAEDVFSDALIETRSDFDAFIHTMLTTLDAALSTHPDPVPQPYPVQGQSLPPNVDAGTLPAGDASPEGLVFARYAAWGDQFRYFRCTDLTRCLWVDLGAGPDDCARVLLFAGRAQSTQDRVAAPSAPSAYFEGANVVAVADPSQTFSGATAYNGATADRDLVRCIK
;
A
#
# COMPACT_ATOMS: atom_id res chain seq x y z
N MET A 1 -1.51 77.13 51.50
CA MET A 1 -1.67 75.66 51.63
C MET A 1 -2.00 75.09 50.25
N ARG A 2 -1.08 74.35 49.62
CA ARG A 2 -1.30 73.68 48.32
C ARG A 2 -2.07 72.38 48.57
N ARG A 3 -3.23 72.19 47.93
CA ARG A 3 -3.98 70.94 47.98
C ARG A 3 -3.21 69.86 47.20
N PRO A 4 -3.04 68.63 47.71
CA PRO A 4 -2.45 67.54 46.93
C PRO A 4 -3.39 67.16 45.77
N PRO A 5 -2.87 66.86 44.56
CA PRO A 5 -3.70 66.45 43.45
C PRO A 5 -4.29 65.07 43.73
N ARG A 6 -5.59 65.01 44.05
CA ARG A 6 -6.37 63.76 44.20
C ARG A 6 -6.79 63.16 42.83
N GLY A 7 -6.05 63.43 41.76
CA GLY A 7 -6.44 63.10 40.38
C GLY A 7 -5.80 61.85 39.78
N LEU A 8 -4.83 61.22 40.45
CA LEU A 8 -3.99 60.17 39.83
C LEU A 8 -4.41 58.73 40.16
N ILE A 9 -5.29 58.51 41.13
CA ILE A 9 -5.68 57.16 41.57
C ILE A 9 -6.56 56.47 40.53
N LEU A 10 -7.56 57.18 39.99
CA LEU A 10 -8.47 56.64 38.98
C LEU A 10 -7.76 56.28 37.66
N PRO A 11 -6.91 57.15 37.06
CA PRO A 11 -6.19 56.79 35.84
C PRO A 11 -5.14 55.70 36.08
N ALA A 12 -4.48 55.66 37.25
CA ALA A 12 -3.54 54.59 37.57
C ALA A 12 -4.25 53.22 37.71
N LEU A 13 -5.41 53.18 38.37
CA LEU A 13 -6.23 51.97 38.48
C LEU A 13 -6.69 51.48 37.10
N LEU A 14 -7.10 52.43 36.23
CA LEU A 14 -7.57 52.12 34.88
C LEU A 14 -6.45 51.55 34.00
N VAL A 15 -5.23 52.09 34.11
CA VAL A 15 -4.03 51.53 33.44
C VAL A 15 -3.71 50.13 33.95
N VAL A 16 -3.78 49.88 35.26
CA VAL A 16 -3.54 48.54 35.82
C VAL A 16 -4.59 47.54 35.34
N LEU A 17 -5.87 47.94 35.24
CA LEU A 17 -6.93 47.09 34.70
C LEU A 17 -6.73 46.78 33.22
N ILE A 18 -6.30 47.76 32.42
CA ILE A 18 -5.97 47.54 31.00
C ILE A 18 -4.78 46.58 30.85
N ILE A 19 -3.70 46.78 31.62
CA ILE A 19 -2.53 45.90 31.60
C ILE A 19 -2.91 44.49 32.06
N GLY A 20 -3.68 44.37 33.13
CA GLY A 20 -4.18 43.08 33.63
C GLY A 20 -5.07 42.37 32.61
N GLY A 21 -5.97 43.10 31.94
CA GLY A 21 -6.83 42.57 30.88
C GLY A 21 -6.04 42.14 29.63
N LEU A 22 -5.03 42.90 29.22
CA LEU A 22 -4.15 42.49 28.12
C LEU A 22 -3.33 41.25 28.49
N ALA A 23 -2.80 41.18 29.71
CA ALA A 23 -2.01 40.04 30.17
C ALA A 23 -2.84 38.74 30.22
N THR A 24 -4.11 38.81 30.62
CA THR A 24 -5.00 37.63 30.62
C THR A 24 -5.38 37.20 29.21
N VAL A 25 -5.70 38.14 28.31
CA VAL A 25 -6.02 37.83 26.91
C VAL A 25 -4.83 37.19 26.20
N LEU A 26 -3.63 37.78 26.36
CA LEU A 26 -2.40 37.22 25.77
C LEU A 26 -2.04 35.86 26.38
N GLY A 27 -2.20 35.69 27.69
CA GLY A 27 -1.97 34.40 28.36
C GLY A 27 -2.94 33.31 27.90
N GLN A 28 -4.22 33.62 27.71
CA GLN A 28 -5.21 32.67 27.20
C GLN A 28 -4.95 32.29 25.74
N ALA A 29 -4.58 33.24 24.89
CA ALA A 29 -4.22 32.98 23.50
C ALA A 29 -3.03 32.01 23.40
N GLN A 30 -1.96 32.27 24.16
CA GLN A 30 -0.76 31.41 24.18
C GLN A 30 -1.05 29.99 24.69
N LEU A 31 -1.91 29.85 25.71
CA LEU A 31 -2.33 28.53 26.21
C LEU A 31 -3.17 27.76 25.19
N GLY A 32 -4.02 28.47 24.44
CA GLY A 32 -4.82 27.89 23.35
C GLY A 32 -3.96 27.34 22.22
N GLU A 33 -3.02 28.14 21.72
CA GLU A 33 -2.06 27.72 20.69
C GLU A 33 -1.21 26.53 21.14
N ALA A 34 -0.67 26.58 22.37
CA ALA A 34 0.11 25.49 22.93
C ALA A 34 -0.72 24.21 23.13
N ALA A 35 -2.02 24.31 23.43
CA ALA A 35 -2.90 23.15 23.49
C ALA A 35 -3.15 22.57 22.09
N GLN A 36 -3.44 23.39 21.09
CA GLN A 36 -3.63 22.95 19.70
C GLN A 36 -2.38 22.25 19.15
N PHE A 37 -1.20 22.84 19.35
CA PHE A 37 0.07 22.25 18.94
C PHE A 37 0.29 20.87 19.56
N ARG A 38 0.03 20.72 20.88
CA ARG A 38 0.13 19.41 21.56
C ARG A 38 -0.83 18.37 20.99
N ARG A 39 -2.05 18.76 20.64
CA ARG A 39 -3.01 17.84 20.01
C ARG A 39 -2.52 17.41 18.64
N GLN A 40 -2.09 18.34 17.81
CA GLN A 40 -1.55 18.03 16.48
C GLN A 40 -0.33 17.10 16.57
N GLN A 41 0.59 17.34 17.52
CA GLN A 41 1.72 16.46 17.75
C GLN A 41 1.27 15.05 18.17
N SER A 42 0.26 14.93 19.05
CA SER A 42 -0.33 13.65 19.43
C SER A 42 -0.97 12.92 18.24
N THR A 43 -1.74 13.64 17.43
CA THR A 43 -2.35 13.12 16.20
C THR A 43 -1.30 12.56 15.25
N LEU A 44 -0.27 13.34 14.93
CA LEU A 44 0.80 12.90 14.02
C LEU A 44 1.55 11.68 14.56
N ARG A 45 1.76 11.61 15.88
CA ARG A 45 2.41 10.46 16.51
C ARG A 45 1.56 9.20 16.39
N ALA A 46 0.26 9.30 16.64
CA ALA A 46 -0.67 8.18 16.50
C ALA A 46 -0.78 7.72 15.04
N LEU A 47 -0.87 8.65 14.08
CA LEU A 47 -0.88 8.34 12.65
C LEU A 47 0.42 7.66 12.20
N ALA A 48 1.58 8.13 12.67
CA ALA A 48 2.87 7.53 12.36
C ALA A 48 3.01 6.11 12.92
N GLU A 49 2.54 5.88 14.15
CA GLU A 49 2.54 4.55 14.79
C GLU A 49 1.62 3.57 14.05
N ALA A 50 0.40 4.00 13.71
CA ALA A 50 -0.54 3.21 12.91
C ALA A 50 0.04 2.85 11.53
N ARG A 51 0.64 3.82 10.85
CA ARG A 51 1.29 3.63 9.55
C ARG A 51 2.42 2.61 9.63
N ALA A 52 3.31 2.75 10.62
CA ALA A 52 4.43 1.85 10.81
C ALA A 52 3.96 0.41 11.10
N ALA A 53 2.93 0.25 11.93
CA ALA A 53 2.36 -1.07 12.23
C ALA A 53 1.73 -1.74 11.02
N LEU A 54 1.00 -0.99 10.18
CA LEU A 54 0.42 -1.50 8.93
C LEU A 54 1.50 -1.94 7.93
N ILE A 55 2.56 -1.13 7.75
CA ILE A 55 3.71 -1.52 6.91
C ILE A 55 4.36 -2.78 7.47
N GLY A 56 4.62 -2.85 8.77
CA GLY A 56 5.21 -4.02 9.43
C GLY A 56 4.36 -5.28 9.26
N TYR A 57 3.04 -5.16 9.40
CA TYR A 57 2.10 -6.26 9.14
C TYR A 57 2.23 -6.76 7.69
N ALA A 58 2.19 -5.86 6.71
CA ALA A 58 2.27 -6.23 5.30
C ALA A 58 3.59 -6.93 4.94
N GLN A 59 4.70 -6.45 5.50
CA GLN A 59 6.02 -7.03 5.29
C GLN A 59 6.21 -8.41 5.94
N THR A 60 5.45 -8.72 6.99
CA THR A 60 5.58 -9.97 7.75
C THR A 60 4.41 -10.94 7.55
N TYR A 61 3.44 -10.57 6.72
CA TYR A 61 2.20 -11.33 6.51
C TYR A 61 2.44 -12.81 6.18
N HIS A 62 3.40 -13.09 5.29
CA HIS A 62 3.76 -14.46 4.88
C HIS A 62 4.28 -15.35 6.02
N HIS A 63 4.80 -14.78 7.12
CA HIS A 63 5.24 -15.57 8.27
C HIS A 63 4.07 -16.19 9.05
N THR A 64 2.93 -15.50 9.10
CA THR A 64 1.70 -16.00 9.75
C THR A 64 0.77 -16.69 8.75
N HIS A 65 0.99 -16.51 7.45
CA HIS A 65 0.24 -17.09 6.34
C HIS A 65 1.20 -17.78 5.36
N PRO A 66 1.71 -18.97 5.70
CA PRO A 66 2.77 -19.64 4.91
C PRO A 66 2.35 -20.02 3.48
N ASP A 67 1.05 -20.07 3.22
CA ASP A 67 0.47 -20.30 1.89
C ASP A 67 0.21 -19.01 1.10
N SER A 68 0.72 -17.88 1.58
CA SER A 68 0.53 -16.57 0.97
C SER A 68 1.85 -15.85 0.71
N THR A 69 1.76 -14.63 0.20
CA THR A 69 2.89 -13.78 -0.17
C THR A 69 3.01 -12.56 0.75
N ILE A 70 4.02 -11.72 0.51
CA ILE A 70 4.23 -10.45 1.18
C ILE A 70 3.30 -9.38 0.59
N GLY A 71 2.93 -8.39 1.41
CA GLY A 71 2.34 -7.14 0.94
C GLY A 71 0.87 -6.96 1.28
N PHE A 72 0.20 -8.00 1.76
CA PHE A 72 -1.21 -7.89 2.17
C PHE A 72 -1.37 -7.10 3.47
N LEU A 73 -2.34 -6.19 3.45
CA LEU A 73 -2.76 -5.39 4.58
C LEU A 73 -4.04 -5.98 5.21
N PRO A 74 -4.24 -5.80 6.53
CA PRO A 74 -5.41 -6.34 7.19
C PRO A 74 -6.69 -5.66 6.71
N CYS A 75 -7.82 -6.35 6.79
CA CYS A 75 -9.12 -5.69 6.73
C CYS A 75 -9.26 -4.68 7.88
N PRO A 76 -9.99 -3.56 7.69
CA PRO A 76 -10.38 -2.68 8.80
C PRO A 76 -11.29 -3.42 9.78
N ASP A 77 -11.44 -2.84 10.98
CA ASP A 77 -12.46 -3.21 11.96
C ASP A 77 -13.79 -2.58 11.49
N LEU A 78 -14.79 -3.41 11.16
CA LEU A 78 -16.09 -2.98 10.65
C LEU A 78 -17.20 -3.11 11.71
N ASP A 79 -17.07 -4.05 12.65
CA ASP A 79 -17.96 -4.22 13.80
C ASP A 79 -17.62 -3.27 14.95
N LEU A 80 -18.03 -2.01 14.80
CA LEU A 80 -17.76 -1.01 15.83
C LEU A 80 -18.62 -1.23 17.10
N ALA A 81 -19.64 -2.08 17.07
CA ALA A 81 -20.47 -2.33 18.26
C ALA A 81 -19.72 -3.16 19.29
N SER A 82 -18.96 -4.18 18.86
CA SER A 82 -18.09 -4.94 19.77
C SER A 82 -16.89 -4.10 20.24
N GLY A 83 -16.39 -3.21 19.37
CA GLY A 83 -15.20 -2.40 19.65
C GLY A 83 -13.99 -3.26 20.01
N ASP A 84 -13.91 -4.45 19.41
CA ASP A 84 -12.92 -5.45 19.76
C ASP A 84 -11.53 -5.07 19.22
N GLY A 85 -11.45 -4.23 18.19
CA GLY A 85 -10.21 -3.78 17.57
C GLY A 85 -9.58 -4.79 16.63
N ASN A 86 -10.31 -5.81 16.19
CA ASN A 86 -9.82 -6.84 15.29
C ASN A 86 -10.09 -6.49 13.83
N ALA A 87 -9.20 -6.96 12.95
CA ALA A 87 -9.45 -6.93 11.52
C ALA A 87 -10.58 -7.89 11.19
N GLU A 88 -11.52 -7.46 10.34
CA GLU A 88 -12.60 -8.34 9.90
C GLU A 88 -12.09 -9.51 9.08
N GLY A 89 -12.74 -10.66 9.22
CA GLY A 89 -12.42 -11.85 8.42
C GLY A 89 -12.76 -11.69 6.93
N SER A 90 -13.62 -10.72 6.58
CA SER A 90 -13.98 -10.34 5.22
C SER A 90 -14.47 -8.90 5.18
N CYS A 91 -13.89 -8.06 4.31
CA CYS A 91 -14.17 -6.63 4.26
C CYS A 91 -14.55 -6.15 2.85
N GLY A 92 -15.66 -6.68 2.33
CA GLY A 92 -16.22 -6.33 1.02
C GLY A 92 -15.75 -7.21 -0.14
N ALA A 93 -16.23 -6.90 -1.35
CA ALA A 93 -15.98 -7.70 -2.55
C ALA A 93 -14.55 -7.56 -3.10
N THR A 94 -14.19 -8.47 -4.01
CA THR A 94 -12.91 -8.47 -4.73
C THR A 94 -12.67 -7.15 -5.44
N GLY A 95 -11.51 -6.53 -5.19
CA GLY A 95 -11.11 -5.27 -5.83
C GLY A 95 -11.85 -4.03 -5.35
N VAL A 96 -12.86 -4.16 -4.50
CA VAL A 96 -13.53 -3.01 -3.85
C VAL A 96 -12.73 -2.60 -2.62
N PHE A 97 -12.37 -1.33 -2.45
CA PHE A 97 -11.69 -0.92 -1.22
C PHE A 97 -12.60 -1.08 0.01
N SER A 98 -12.00 -1.14 1.20
CA SER A 98 -12.75 -1.17 2.46
C SER A 98 -12.33 -0.01 3.36
N VAL A 99 -13.24 0.46 4.21
CA VAL A 99 -12.99 1.51 5.20
C VAL A 99 -13.69 1.17 6.50
N GLY A 100 -12.99 1.37 7.62
CA GLY A 100 -13.50 1.17 8.98
C GLY A 100 -12.54 1.71 10.02
N ARG A 101 -12.62 1.23 11.26
CA ARG A 101 -11.64 1.61 12.30
C ARG A 101 -10.31 0.90 12.07
N LEU A 102 -9.23 1.49 12.58
CA LEU A 102 -7.93 0.84 12.61
C LEU A 102 -8.01 -0.43 13.47
N PRO A 103 -7.65 -1.62 12.95
CA PRO A 103 -7.73 -2.89 13.68
C PRO A 103 -6.56 -3.03 14.65
N TYR A 104 -6.53 -2.19 15.69
CA TYR A 104 -5.39 -2.01 16.58
C TYR A 104 -4.93 -3.30 17.28
N ARG A 105 -5.84 -4.22 17.62
CA ARG A 105 -5.46 -5.51 18.24
C ARG A 105 -4.79 -6.43 17.27
N THR A 106 -5.30 -6.52 16.03
CA THR A 106 -4.64 -7.30 14.97
C THR A 106 -3.24 -6.79 14.68
N LEU A 107 -3.03 -5.47 14.81
CA LEU A 107 -1.73 -4.83 14.65
C LEU A 107 -0.84 -4.92 15.90
N GLY A 108 -1.29 -5.54 17.00
CA GLY A 108 -0.52 -5.63 18.24
C GLY A 108 -0.35 -4.29 18.97
N LEU A 109 -1.23 -3.32 18.70
CA LEU A 109 -1.18 -1.98 19.25
C LEU A 109 -2.16 -1.81 20.42
N SER A 110 -1.91 -0.78 21.23
CA SER A 110 -2.97 -0.20 22.07
C SER A 110 -3.95 0.60 21.19
N PRO A 111 -5.21 0.82 21.62
CA PRO A 111 -6.14 1.64 20.86
C PRO A 111 -5.60 3.06 20.67
N LEU A 112 -5.15 3.35 19.45
CA LEU A 112 -4.56 4.64 19.09
C LEU A 112 -5.65 5.70 18.98
N ARG A 113 -5.36 6.88 19.53
CA ARG A 113 -6.25 8.04 19.51
C ARG A 113 -5.50 9.26 19.03
N ASP A 114 -6.20 10.11 18.30
CA ASP A 114 -5.69 11.42 17.92
C ASP A 114 -5.61 12.38 19.11
N GLY A 115 -5.12 13.60 18.88
CA GLY A 115 -5.00 14.62 19.93
C GLY A 115 -6.33 15.11 20.50
N TYR A 116 -7.46 14.75 19.90
CA TYR A 116 -8.81 15.08 20.35
C TYR A 116 -9.49 13.90 21.04
N GLY A 117 -8.81 12.75 21.13
CA GLY A 117 -9.30 11.55 21.79
C GLY A 117 -10.08 10.63 20.85
N GLU A 118 -10.12 10.90 19.55
CA GLU A 118 -10.83 10.10 18.56
C GLU A 118 -9.98 8.94 18.08
N CYS A 119 -10.63 7.81 17.80
CA CYS A 119 -9.92 6.66 17.26
C CYS A 119 -9.63 6.84 15.77
N LEU A 120 -8.53 6.24 15.32
CA LEU A 120 -8.14 6.33 13.92
C LEU A 120 -9.06 5.49 13.02
N TRP A 121 -9.33 6.01 11.83
CA TRP A 121 -9.98 5.27 10.75
C TRP A 121 -8.94 4.80 9.75
N TYR A 122 -9.30 3.79 8.98
CA TYR A 122 -8.40 3.10 8.09
C TYR A 122 -9.15 2.65 6.84
N ALA A 123 -8.62 2.99 5.67
CA ALA A 123 -9.07 2.49 4.39
C ALA A 123 -7.96 1.71 3.69
N VAL A 124 -8.33 0.63 3.02
CA VAL A 124 -7.42 -0.30 2.33
C VAL A 124 -7.91 -0.59 0.93
N ALA A 125 -7.01 -0.47 -0.04
CA ALA A 125 -7.28 -0.74 -1.45
C ALA A 125 -7.64 -2.22 -1.65
N GLY A 126 -8.63 -2.50 -2.48
CA GLY A 126 -9.15 -3.83 -2.77
C GLY A 126 -8.13 -4.82 -3.30
N THR A 127 -7.04 -4.35 -3.91
CA THR A 127 -5.91 -5.16 -4.37
C THR A 127 -5.01 -5.59 -3.20
N PHE A 128 -4.87 -4.77 -2.16
CA PHE A 128 -3.97 -5.00 -1.03
C PHE A 128 -4.64 -5.63 0.20
N LYS A 129 -5.95 -5.84 0.21
CA LYS A 129 -6.65 -6.50 1.33
C LYS A 129 -6.21 -7.96 1.43
N ASN A 130 -5.95 -8.43 2.64
CA ASN A 130 -5.59 -9.83 2.93
C ASN A 130 -6.72 -10.84 2.62
N ARG A 131 -7.92 -10.37 2.28
CA ARG A 131 -9.06 -11.19 1.91
C ARG A 131 -9.68 -10.77 0.58
N PHE A 132 -9.86 -11.76 -0.30
CA PHE A 132 -10.35 -11.58 -1.68
C PHE A 132 -9.60 -10.47 -2.45
N PRO A 133 -8.26 -10.50 -2.51
CA PRO A 133 -7.51 -9.50 -3.26
C PRO A 133 -7.86 -9.58 -4.74
N ALA A 134 -7.94 -8.42 -5.39
CA ALA A 134 -7.97 -8.35 -6.85
C ALA A 134 -6.55 -8.21 -7.40
N GLY A 135 -6.26 -8.96 -8.47
CA GLY A 135 -5.04 -8.77 -9.27
C GLY A 135 -3.75 -9.06 -8.51
N TYR A 136 -2.70 -8.36 -8.91
CA TYR A 136 -1.33 -8.55 -8.42
C TYR A 136 -1.02 -7.65 -7.23
N VAL A 137 -0.21 -8.13 -6.29
CA VAL A 137 0.30 -7.39 -5.13
C VAL A 137 1.82 -7.46 -5.13
N THR A 138 2.42 -6.46 -5.75
CA THR A 138 3.86 -6.34 -5.94
C THR A 138 4.31 -4.94 -5.58
N TRP A 139 5.61 -4.72 -5.60
CA TRP A 139 6.24 -3.40 -5.49
C TRP A 139 5.80 -2.40 -6.57
N ASP A 140 5.09 -2.85 -7.60
CA ASP A 140 4.60 -2.05 -8.73
C ASP A 140 3.10 -1.85 -8.74
N THR A 141 2.37 -2.56 -7.89
CA THR A 141 0.92 -2.48 -7.88
C THR A 141 0.48 -1.08 -7.47
N LEU A 142 -0.27 -0.42 -8.34
CA LEU A 142 -0.94 0.82 -8.01
C LEU A 142 -2.00 0.61 -6.92
N GLY A 143 -1.98 1.51 -5.93
CA GLY A 143 -3.11 1.66 -5.02
C GLY A 143 -4.36 2.26 -5.67
N GLN A 144 -5.42 2.38 -4.87
CA GLN A 144 -6.71 2.91 -5.30
C GLN A 144 -6.95 4.35 -4.87
N PHE A 145 -6.15 4.90 -3.97
CA PHE A 145 -6.38 6.23 -3.40
C PHE A 145 -5.43 7.27 -4.01
N THR A 146 -6.03 8.31 -4.60
CA THR A 146 -5.33 9.54 -4.98
C THR A 146 -5.61 10.58 -3.91
N LEU A 147 -4.59 11.25 -3.40
CA LEU A 147 -4.68 12.30 -2.40
C LEU A 147 -4.45 13.62 -3.13
N ALA A 148 -5.45 14.49 -3.12
CA ALA A 148 -5.37 15.78 -3.78
C ALA A 148 -5.79 16.88 -2.81
N LEU A 149 -5.08 18.00 -2.83
CA LEU A 149 -5.51 19.21 -2.14
C LEU A 149 -6.75 19.80 -2.84
N ALA A 150 -7.48 20.66 -2.14
CA ALA A 150 -8.68 21.30 -2.66
C ALA A 150 -8.44 22.14 -3.94
N ASP A 151 -7.20 22.57 -4.19
CA ASP A 151 -6.79 23.27 -5.41
C ASP A 151 -6.48 22.35 -6.60
N GLY A 152 -6.61 21.03 -6.41
CA GLY A 152 -6.32 19.99 -7.41
C GLY A 152 -4.88 19.48 -7.39
N THR A 153 -4.00 20.02 -6.53
CA THR A 153 -2.62 19.53 -6.40
C THR A 153 -2.61 18.11 -5.85
N VAL A 154 -2.15 17.16 -6.65
CA VAL A 154 -2.03 15.75 -6.25
C VAL A 154 -0.78 15.57 -5.39
N LEU A 155 -0.95 15.04 -4.18
CA LEU A 155 0.11 14.80 -3.20
C LEU A 155 0.87 13.48 -3.45
N ASN A 156 0.22 12.52 -4.09
CA ASN A 156 0.79 11.23 -4.48
C ASN A 156 0.48 10.93 -5.97
N PRO A 157 1.14 11.65 -6.89
CA PRO A 157 0.80 11.59 -8.31
C PRO A 157 0.90 10.16 -8.82
N GLY A 158 -0.20 9.65 -9.39
CA GLY A 158 -0.30 8.25 -9.83
C GLY A 158 0.52 7.87 -11.07
N GLY A 159 1.59 8.62 -11.39
CA GLY A 159 2.59 8.19 -12.36
C GLY A 159 3.59 7.27 -11.66
N GLY A 160 3.68 6.01 -12.08
CA GLY A 160 4.48 4.99 -11.38
C GLY A 160 3.80 4.46 -10.10
N ARG A 161 4.57 4.06 -9.09
CA ARG A 161 4.17 3.22 -7.92
C ARG A 161 3.37 3.91 -6.80
N GLN A 162 2.87 5.12 -7.05
CA GLN A 162 2.66 6.09 -5.98
C GLN A 162 1.21 6.29 -5.52
N ARG A 163 0.21 5.66 -6.17
CA ARG A 163 -1.16 5.66 -5.61
C ARG A 163 -1.17 4.93 -4.27
N ALA A 164 -1.91 5.50 -3.32
CA ALA A 164 -1.98 4.97 -1.97
C ALA A 164 -2.79 3.66 -1.95
N VAL A 165 -2.19 2.63 -1.35
CA VAL A 165 -2.77 1.31 -1.12
C VAL A 165 -3.53 1.27 0.20
N ALA A 166 -3.23 2.21 1.09
CA ALA A 166 -3.94 2.41 2.34
C ALA A 166 -3.89 3.88 2.77
N VAL A 167 -4.92 4.30 3.50
CA VAL A 167 -5.00 5.64 4.09
C VAL A 167 -5.49 5.50 5.53
N ILE A 168 -4.83 6.18 6.45
CA ILE A 168 -5.20 6.27 7.86
C ILE A 168 -5.68 7.69 8.12
N PHE A 169 -6.83 7.83 8.79
CA PHE A 169 -7.49 9.10 9.04
C PHE A 169 -7.57 9.35 10.55
N SER A 170 -7.35 10.61 10.90
CA SER A 170 -7.61 11.20 12.21
C SER A 170 -8.81 12.14 12.08
N PRO A 171 -9.97 11.81 12.67
CA PRO A 171 -11.20 12.60 12.56
C PRO A 171 -11.15 14.01 13.14
N GLY A 172 -10.15 14.32 13.98
CA GLY A 172 -10.07 15.63 14.62
C GLY A 172 -11.27 15.93 15.53
N PRO A 173 -11.48 17.21 15.91
CA PRO A 173 -12.67 17.60 16.65
C PRO A 173 -13.92 17.52 15.76
N PRO A 174 -15.11 17.19 16.31
CA PRO A 174 -16.35 17.14 15.53
C PRO A 174 -16.64 18.46 14.83
N THR A 175 -16.97 18.42 13.54
CA THR A 175 -17.51 19.56 12.80
C THR A 175 -18.99 19.79 13.16
N ALA A 176 -19.55 20.95 12.79
CA ALA A 176 -20.92 21.31 13.14
C ALA A 176 -21.99 20.33 12.59
N THR A 177 -21.68 19.61 11.51
CA THR A 177 -22.56 18.63 10.87
C THR A 177 -22.38 17.22 11.41
N GLN A 178 -21.34 16.97 12.21
CA GLN A 178 -21.01 15.66 12.75
C GLN A 178 -21.66 15.44 14.11
N GLN A 179 -22.39 14.32 14.23
CA GLN A 179 -22.99 13.87 15.49
C GLN A 179 -22.38 12.54 15.89
N ARG A 180 -21.37 12.60 16.76
CA ARG A 180 -20.66 11.41 17.26
C ARG A 180 -21.37 10.87 18.50
N GLY A 181 -21.62 9.56 18.51
CA GLY A 181 -22.19 8.88 19.68
C GLY A 181 -21.21 8.82 20.85
N THR A 182 -21.72 8.63 22.07
CA THR A 182 -20.89 8.36 23.24
C THR A 182 -20.25 6.97 23.14
N PRO A 183 -18.91 6.83 23.17
CA PRO A 183 -18.26 5.53 23.12
C PRO A 183 -18.60 4.70 24.36
N THR A 184 -19.02 3.46 24.15
CA THR A 184 -19.33 2.48 25.22
C THR A 184 -18.14 1.58 25.56
N HIS A 185 -17.19 1.42 24.64
CA HIS A 185 -15.95 0.63 24.77
C HIS A 185 -14.76 1.36 24.12
N ARG A 186 -13.58 0.71 24.08
CA ARG A 186 -12.37 1.28 23.47
C ARG A 186 -12.57 1.33 21.95
N CYS A 187 -12.70 2.54 21.41
CA CYS A 187 -12.93 2.75 19.97
C CYS A 187 -14.22 2.12 19.42
N SER A 188 -15.27 1.96 20.25
CA SER A 188 -16.57 1.50 19.77
C SER A 188 -17.40 2.61 19.11
N GLY A 189 -18.44 2.18 18.42
CA GLY A 189 -19.39 3.01 17.71
C GLY A 189 -20.72 2.29 17.50
N ASN A 190 -21.33 2.55 16.36
CA ASN A 190 -22.55 1.87 15.90
C ASN A 190 -22.24 0.43 15.43
N ALA A 191 -23.28 -0.32 15.04
CA ALA A 191 -23.10 -1.70 14.58
C ALA A 191 -22.38 -1.87 13.23
N ASP A 192 -22.20 -0.79 12.46
CA ASP A 192 -21.58 -0.84 11.13
C ASP A 192 -20.73 0.40 10.83
N ALA A 193 -19.46 0.19 10.50
CA ALA A 193 -18.52 1.27 10.28
C ALA A 193 -18.89 2.20 9.11
N LEU A 194 -19.50 1.70 8.02
CA LEU A 194 -19.92 2.55 6.89
C LEU A 194 -21.08 3.45 7.28
N VAL A 195 -21.99 2.97 8.12
CA VAL A 195 -23.06 3.80 8.70
C VAL A 195 -22.49 4.90 9.60
N ALA A 196 -21.36 4.65 10.28
CA ALA A 196 -20.75 5.63 11.18
C ALA A 196 -19.89 6.65 10.45
N LEU A 197 -19.39 6.31 9.27
CA LEU A 197 -18.33 7.03 8.60
C LEU A 197 -18.61 8.54 8.51
N SER A 198 -19.81 8.94 8.07
CA SER A 198 -20.20 10.35 7.90
C SER A 198 -20.32 11.14 9.21
N ALA A 199 -20.39 10.47 10.35
CA ALA A 199 -20.35 11.12 11.66
C ALA A 199 -18.91 11.48 12.09
N TYR A 200 -17.89 10.94 11.43
CA TYR A 200 -16.49 11.12 11.80
C TYR A 200 -15.63 11.74 10.71
N LEU A 201 -15.78 11.30 9.46
CA LEU A 201 -14.98 11.76 8.33
C LEU A 201 -15.81 12.64 7.40
N GLU A 202 -15.17 13.65 6.82
CA GLU A 202 -15.78 14.60 5.89
C GLU A 202 -15.83 14.08 4.45
N ASP A 203 -14.87 13.25 4.05
CA ASP A 203 -14.93 12.56 2.78
C ASP A 203 -16.02 11.47 2.83
N ALA A 204 -16.95 11.51 1.87
CA ALA A 204 -17.99 10.50 1.73
C ALA A 204 -17.42 9.24 1.04
N LEU A 205 -16.49 8.53 1.70
CA LEU A 205 -15.91 7.31 1.12
C LEU A 205 -17.01 6.28 0.87
N VAL A 206 -17.21 5.95 -0.40
CA VAL A 206 -18.13 4.89 -0.82
C VAL A 206 -17.27 3.76 -1.42
N PRO A 207 -17.17 2.60 -0.76
CA PRO A 207 -16.46 1.43 -1.27
C PRO A 207 -16.77 1.14 -2.73
N GLN A 208 -15.75 1.19 -3.59
CA GLN A 208 -15.81 0.87 -5.01
C GLN A 208 -14.49 0.28 -5.51
N SER A 209 -14.48 -0.25 -6.74
CA SER A 209 -13.27 -0.78 -7.38
C SER A 209 -12.48 0.27 -8.18
N ALA A 210 -13.13 1.37 -8.55
CA ALA A 210 -12.50 2.47 -9.25
C ALA A 210 -11.58 3.27 -8.31
N PRO A 211 -10.54 3.95 -8.86
CA PRO A 211 -9.74 4.90 -8.08
C PRO A 211 -10.63 5.93 -7.38
N TYR A 212 -10.27 6.29 -6.15
CA TYR A 212 -10.97 7.26 -5.31
C TYR A 212 -10.03 8.41 -4.95
N THR A 213 -10.51 9.64 -5.05
CA THR A 213 -9.74 10.84 -4.67
C THR A 213 -10.17 11.30 -3.27
N LEU A 214 -9.19 11.43 -2.37
CA LEU A 214 -9.36 11.91 -1.00
C LEU A 214 -8.77 13.30 -0.85
N THR A 215 -9.41 14.13 -0.05
CA THR A 215 -8.97 15.51 0.20
C THR A 215 -8.57 15.65 1.66
N PRO A 216 -7.27 15.86 1.97
CA PRO A 216 -6.85 16.15 3.33
C PRO A 216 -7.56 17.39 3.87
N GLY A 217 -8.06 17.30 5.11
CA GLY A 217 -8.61 18.42 5.84
C GLY A 217 -7.55 19.45 6.22
N THR A 218 -8.01 20.64 6.60
CA THR A 218 -7.13 21.71 7.09
C THR A 218 -7.23 21.77 8.62
N PRO A 219 -6.09 21.71 9.36
CA PRO A 219 -6.12 21.82 10.82
C PRO A 219 -6.87 23.08 11.29
N GLY A 220 -7.84 22.90 12.19
CA GLY A 220 -8.64 24.00 12.74
C GLY A 220 -9.81 24.46 11.87
N SER A 221 -10.01 23.89 10.68
CA SER A 221 -11.21 24.12 9.88
C SER A 221 -12.45 23.57 10.58
N GLU A 222 -13.57 24.31 10.47
CA GLU A 222 -14.87 23.89 10.99
C GLU A 222 -15.68 23.06 9.97
N VAL A 223 -15.19 22.97 8.73
CA VAL A 223 -15.90 22.34 7.60
C VAL A 223 -15.20 21.06 7.14
N GLY A 224 -13.89 20.92 7.40
CA GLY A 224 -13.12 19.73 7.05
C GLY A 224 -11.74 19.75 7.69
N ASN A 225 -11.54 18.92 8.70
CA ASN A 225 -10.35 18.92 9.54
C ASN A 225 -9.68 17.54 9.69
N ASP A 226 -10.19 16.54 8.97
CA ASP A 226 -9.59 15.22 8.88
C ASP A 226 -8.12 15.29 8.48
N THR A 227 -7.25 14.78 9.34
CA THR A 227 -5.82 14.62 9.00
C THR A 227 -5.59 13.21 8.48
N LEU A 228 -4.92 13.10 7.33
CA LEU A 228 -4.64 11.80 6.72
C LEU A 228 -3.13 11.53 6.59
N VAL A 229 -2.78 10.25 6.62
CA VAL A 229 -1.48 9.73 6.19
C VAL A 229 -1.73 8.51 5.32
N TRP A 230 -0.87 8.27 4.34
CA TRP A 230 -1.04 7.16 3.42
C TRP A 230 0.15 6.21 3.40
N ILE A 231 -0.10 5.05 2.80
CA ILE A 231 0.86 4.01 2.50
C ILE A 231 0.75 3.73 1.00
N SER A 232 1.86 3.75 0.27
CA SER A 232 1.96 3.29 -1.12
C SER A 232 2.50 1.85 -1.19
N ALA A 233 2.52 1.25 -2.38
CA ALA A 233 3.23 -0.01 -2.58
C ALA A 233 4.73 0.13 -2.32
N GLU A 234 5.32 1.29 -2.66
CA GLU A 234 6.72 1.62 -2.36
C GLU A 234 7.00 1.64 -0.86
N ASP A 235 6.05 2.08 -0.03
CA ASP A 235 6.22 2.01 1.43
C ASP A 235 6.21 0.58 1.97
N VAL A 236 5.32 -0.26 1.42
CA VAL A 236 5.20 -1.68 1.78
C VAL A 236 6.46 -2.43 1.37
N PHE A 237 6.88 -2.24 0.12
CA PHE A 237 8.08 -2.81 -0.48
C PHE A 237 9.22 -1.79 -0.50
N SER A 238 9.51 -1.19 0.65
CA SER A 238 10.51 -0.12 0.77
C SER A 238 11.93 -0.61 0.49
N ASP A 239 12.82 0.32 0.15
CA ASP A 239 14.25 0.03 -0.01
C ASP A 239 14.83 -0.68 1.22
N ALA A 240 14.35 -0.37 2.42
CA ALA A 240 14.75 -1.09 3.62
C ALA A 240 14.37 -2.58 3.56
N LEU A 241 13.16 -2.92 3.11
CA LEU A 241 12.76 -4.31 2.91
C LEU A 241 13.54 -4.96 1.76
N ILE A 242 13.63 -4.26 0.64
CA ILE A 242 14.18 -4.76 -0.62
C ILE A 242 15.70 -4.95 -0.53
N GLU A 243 16.41 -3.96 0.01
CA GLU A 243 17.87 -3.87 -0.08
C GLU A 243 18.58 -4.33 1.19
N THR A 244 17.94 -4.28 2.36
CA THR A 244 18.63 -4.50 3.65
C THR A 244 18.14 -5.72 4.43
N ARG A 245 16.99 -6.29 4.07
CA ARG A 245 16.36 -7.40 4.81
C ARG A 245 16.62 -8.72 4.11
N SER A 246 17.52 -9.52 4.69
CA SER A 246 17.92 -10.83 4.14
C SER A 246 16.76 -11.83 4.02
N ASP A 247 15.70 -11.66 4.80
CA ASP A 247 14.51 -12.51 4.72
C ASP A 247 13.68 -12.24 3.45
N PHE A 248 13.75 -11.04 2.88
CA PHE A 248 13.14 -10.74 1.59
C PHE A 248 13.90 -11.40 0.43
N ASP A 249 15.24 -11.35 0.46
CA ASP A 249 16.08 -12.11 -0.50
C ASP A 249 15.77 -13.60 -0.44
N ALA A 250 15.68 -14.15 0.77
CA ALA A 250 15.31 -15.55 0.99
C ALA A 250 13.90 -15.87 0.48
N PHE A 251 12.95 -14.94 0.62
CA PHE A 251 11.60 -15.07 0.07
C PHE A 251 11.63 -15.15 -1.46
N ILE A 252 12.25 -14.20 -2.16
CA ILE A 252 12.33 -14.21 -3.64
C ILE A 252 13.07 -15.46 -4.13
N HIS A 253 14.17 -15.84 -3.47
CA HIS A 253 14.89 -17.06 -3.81
C HIS A 253 14.01 -18.30 -3.65
N THR A 254 13.28 -18.42 -2.53
CA THR A 254 12.37 -19.55 -2.28
C THR A 254 11.25 -19.58 -3.31
N MET A 255 10.66 -18.43 -3.64
CA MET A 255 9.64 -18.31 -4.68
C MET A 255 10.15 -18.82 -6.02
N LEU A 256 11.31 -18.37 -6.49
CA LEU A 256 11.85 -18.79 -7.78
C LEU A 256 12.24 -20.27 -7.80
N THR A 257 12.83 -20.79 -6.73
CA THR A 257 13.22 -22.20 -6.63
C THR A 257 12.01 -23.13 -6.54
N THR A 258 10.94 -22.72 -5.86
CA THR A 258 9.70 -23.51 -5.79
C THR A 258 8.92 -23.48 -7.11
N LEU A 259 8.90 -22.34 -7.81
CA LEU A 259 8.34 -22.25 -9.16
C LEU A 259 9.13 -23.07 -10.17
N ASP A 260 10.46 -23.02 -10.14
CA ASP A 260 11.33 -23.85 -10.99
C ASP A 260 11.00 -25.35 -10.84
N ALA A 261 10.88 -25.83 -9.61
CA ALA A 261 10.47 -27.20 -9.33
C ALA A 261 9.05 -27.53 -9.85
N ALA A 262 8.07 -26.63 -9.67
CA ALA A 262 6.72 -26.85 -10.15
C ALA A 262 6.65 -26.88 -11.70
N LEU A 263 7.39 -25.99 -12.37
CA LEU A 263 7.48 -25.91 -13.82
C LEU A 263 8.26 -27.07 -14.44
N SER A 264 9.05 -27.83 -13.63
CA SER A 264 9.76 -29.02 -14.08
C SER A 264 8.83 -30.13 -14.63
N THR A 265 7.54 -30.08 -14.28
CA THR A 265 6.48 -30.97 -14.81
C THR A 265 6.01 -30.62 -16.22
N HIS A 266 6.56 -29.56 -16.84
CA HIS A 266 6.21 -29.06 -18.18
C HIS A 266 4.74 -28.62 -18.35
N PRO A 267 4.13 -27.88 -17.40
CA PRO A 267 2.77 -27.40 -17.57
C PRO A 267 2.68 -26.39 -18.72
N ASP A 268 1.49 -26.29 -19.31
CA ASP A 268 1.19 -25.29 -20.34
C ASP A 268 1.14 -23.88 -19.70
N PRO A 269 1.79 -22.87 -20.30
CA PRO A 269 1.61 -21.48 -19.85
C PRO A 269 0.16 -21.04 -20.03
N VAL A 270 -0.31 -20.10 -19.20
CA VAL A 270 -1.56 -19.39 -19.51
C VAL A 270 -1.28 -18.39 -20.63
N PRO A 271 -1.90 -18.53 -21.82
CA PRO A 271 -1.66 -17.62 -22.92
C PRO A 271 -2.06 -16.20 -22.52
N GLN A 272 -1.12 -15.28 -22.63
CA GLN A 272 -1.39 -13.84 -22.62
C GLN A 272 -1.49 -13.37 -24.08
N PRO A 273 -2.06 -12.20 -24.38
CA PRO A 273 -2.10 -11.63 -25.72
C PRO A 273 -0.72 -11.18 -26.26
N TYR A 274 0.37 -11.86 -25.86
CA TYR A 274 1.64 -11.79 -26.57
C TYR A 274 1.47 -12.48 -27.92
N PRO A 275 1.93 -11.88 -29.03
CA PRO A 275 2.99 -10.87 -29.10
C PRO A 275 2.50 -9.47 -29.52
N VAL A 276 3.45 -8.51 -29.52
CA VAL A 276 3.32 -7.20 -30.20
C VAL A 276 2.73 -7.43 -31.60
N GLN A 277 1.77 -6.59 -32.03
CA GLN A 277 1.12 -6.73 -33.35
C GLN A 277 2.14 -7.07 -34.45
N GLY A 278 2.00 -8.26 -35.06
CA GLY A 278 2.77 -8.67 -36.23
C GLY A 278 3.89 -9.68 -36.02
N GLN A 279 4.16 -10.15 -34.81
CA GLN A 279 5.08 -11.28 -34.57
C GLN A 279 4.30 -12.59 -34.34
N SER A 280 4.91 -13.73 -34.65
CA SER A 280 4.38 -15.06 -34.32
C SER A 280 5.47 -15.80 -33.56
N LEU A 281 5.10 -16.44 -32.44
CA LEU A 281 6.03 -17.27 -31.69
C LEU A 281 6.59 -18.38 -32.61
N PRO A 282 7.84 -18.84 -32.39
CA PRO A 282 8.34 -20.04 -33.03
C PRO A 282 7.34 -21.21 -32.82
N PRO A 283 7.09 -22.04 -33.84
CA PRO A 283 6.03 -23.06 -33.78
C PRO A 283 6.28 -24.15 -32.72
N ASN A 284 7.52 -24.27 -32.22
CA ASN A 284 7.92 -25.19 -31.16
C ASN A 284 8.02 -24.53 -29.79
N VAL A 285 7.51 -23.29 -29.61
CA VAL A 285 7.55 -22.55 -28.35
C VAL A 285 6.16 -22.09 -27.94
N ASP A 286 5.76 -22.44 -26.72
CA ASP A 286 4.64 -21.79 -26.05
C ASP A 286 5.16 -20.75 -25.06
N ALA A 287 4.43 -19.64 -24.94
CA ALA A 287 4.78 -18.54 -24.03
C ALA A 287 3.53 -17.98 -23.35
N GLY A 288 3.70 -17.47 -22.13
CA GLY A 288 2.63 -16.80 -21.40
C GLY A 288 3.01 -16.44 -19.98
N THR A 289 1.99 -16.30 -19.13
CA THR A 289 2.16 -16.20 -17.67
C THR A 289 2.30 -17.58 -17.05
N LEU A 290 2.57 -17.61 -15.74
CA LEU A 290 2.51 -18.84 -14.96
C LEU A 290 1.16 -19.57 -15.18
N PRO A 291 1.17 -20.91 -15.13
CA PRO A 291 -0.06 -21.70 -15.10
C PRO A 291 -1.02 -21.22 -14.01
N ALA A 292 -2.32 -21.43 -14.20
CA ALA A 292 -3.30 -21.16 -13.16
C ALA A 292 -3.12 -22.13 -11.98
N GLY A 293 -3.43 -21.66 -10.77
CA GLY A 293 -3.45 -22.53 -9.60
C GLY A 293 -4.61 -23.52 -9.63
N ASP A 294 -4.38 -24.74 -9.13
CA ASP A 294 -5.37 -25.79 -8.95
C ASP A 294 -5.07 -26.62 -7.69
N ALA A 295 -5.75 -27.75 -7.52
CA ALA A 295 -5.60 -28.61 -6.34
C ALA A 295 -4.39 -29.57 -6.38
N SER A 296 -3.61 -29.59 -7.48
CA SER A 296 -2.37 -30.36 -7.57
C SER A 296 -1.25 -29.72 -6.72
N PRO A 297 -0.21 -30.49 -6.33
CA PRO A 297 0.93 -29.92 -5.61
C PRO A 297 1.56 -28.72 -6.32
N GLU A 298 1.72 -28.78 -7.64
CA GLU A 298 2.25 -27.70 -8.48
C GLU A 298 1.26 -26.53 -8.58
N GLY A 299 -0.03 -26.84 -8.74
CA GLY A 299 -1.11 -25.85 -8.75
C GLY A 299 -1.16 -25.00 -7.48
N LEU A 300 -0.90 -25.60 -6.31
CA LEU A 300 -0.81 -24.86 -5.06
C LEU A 300 0.37 -23.88 -5.04
N VAL A 301 1.50 -24.23 -5.68
CA VAL A 301 2.65 -23.32 -5.85
C VAL A 301 2.26 -22.13 -6.73
N PHE A 302 1.60 -22.37 -7.86
CA PHE A 302 1.14 -21.30 -8.74
C PHE A 302 0.11 -20.39 -8.06
N ALA A 303 -0.81 -20.96 -7.27
CA ALA A 303 -1.78 -20.20 -6.48
C ALA A 303 -1.10 -19.29 -5.44
N ARG A 304 -0.08 -19.81 -4.74
CA ARG A 304 0.66 -19.07 -3.70
C ARG A 304 1.33 -17.81 -4.24
N TYR A 305 1.92 -17.89 -5.43
CA TYR A 305 2.66 -16.78 -6.05
C TYR A 305 1.89 -16.05 -7.14
N ALA A 306 0.60 -16.35 -7.32
CA ALA A 306 -0.25 -15.69 -8.31
C ALA A 306 -0.31 -14.16 -8.14
N ALA A 307 -0.16 -13.66 -6.91
CA ALA A 307 -0.09 -12.24 -6.61
C ALA A 307 1.13 -11.53 -7.24
N TRP A 308 2.17 -12.26 -7.63
CA TRP A 308 3.34 -11.74 -8.35
C TRP A 308 3.30 -12.05 -9.85
N GLY A 309 2.16 -12.55 -10.35
CA GLY A 309 2.00 -13.10 -11.70
C GLY A 309 2.34 -12.13 -12.85
N ASP A 310 2.17 -10.83 -12.66
CA ASP A 310 2.56 -9.80 -13.65
C ASP A 310 4.06 -9.74 -13.88
N GLN A 311 4.87 -10.06 -12.87
CA GLN A 311 6.33 -10.05 -12.95
C GLN A 311 6.88 -11.24 -13.74
N PHE A 312 6.10 -12.30 -13.94
CA PHE A 312 6.60 -13.53 -14.56
C PHE A 312 6.28 -13.63 -16.04
N ARG A 313 7.26 -14.11 -16.82
CA ARG A 313 7.00 -14.70 -18.14
C ARG A 313 7.57 -16.11 -18.18
N TYR A 314 6.80 -17.03 -18.71
CA TYR A 314 7.15 -18.43 -18.80
C TYR A 314 7.10 -18.88 -20.26
N PHE A 315 8.19 -19.53 -20.68
CA PHE A 315 8.40 -20.05 -22.02
C PHE A 315 8.74 -21.53 -21.92
N ARG A 316 8.24 -22.33 -22.86
CA ARG A 316 8.56 -23.75 -22.94
C ARG A 316 8.68 -24.23 -24.38
N CYS A 317 9.49 -25.26 -24.57
CA CYS A 317 9.53 -26.03 -25.81
C CYS A 317 8.38 -27.04 -25.82
N THR A 318 7.58 -27.06 -26.89
CA THR A 318 6.37 -27.89 -26.98
C THR A 318 6.69 -29.37 -27.19
N ASP A 319 7.88 -29.69 -27.66
CA ASP A 319 8.36 -31.03 -27.96
C ASP A 319 9.28 -31.61 -26.87
N LEU A 320 9.36 -30.96 -25.70
CA LEU A 320 10.25 -31.31 -24.59
C LEU A 320 11.74 -31.32 -24.96
N THR A 321 12.11 -30.73 -26.10
CA THR A 321 13.51 -30.49 -26.46
C THR A 321 14.04 -29.24 -25.75
N ARG A 322 15.32 -28.92 -25.98
CA ARG A 322 15.95 -27.69 -25.52
C ARG A 322 16.11 -26.73 -26.69
N CYS A 323 15.12 -25.88 -26.84
CA CYS A 323 14.95 -24.98 -27.98
C CYS A 323 15.08 -23.50 -27.61
N LEU A 324 15.21 -23.19 -26.31
CA LEU A 324 15.40 -21.84 -25.77
C LEU A 324 16.85 -21.65 -25.34
N TRP A 325 17.34 -20.41 -25.34
CA TRP A 325 18.73 -20.09 -25.00
C TRP A 325 18.79 -19.08 -23.87
N VAL A 326 19.62 -19.33 -22.85
CA VAL A 326 19.83 -18.43 -21.72
C VAL A 326 21.32 -18.19 -21.51
N ASP A 327 21.73 -16.93 -21.35
CA ASP A 327 23.08 -16.57 -20.93
C ASP A 327 23.07 -15.95 -19.52
N LEU A 328 23.69 -16.64 -18.58
CA LEU A 328 23.80 -16.24 -17.17
C LEU A 328 25.18 -15.65 -16.84
N GLY A 329 25.95 -15.24 -17.86
CA GLY A 329 27.30 -14.68 -17.74
C GLY A 329 28.43 -15.70 -17.96
N ALA A 330 28.10 -16.97 -18.21
CA ALA A 330 29.05 -18.03 -18.55
C ALA A 330 28.98 -18.45 -20.03
N GLY A 331 28.19 -17.75 -20.84
CA GLY A 331 27.85 -18.09 -22.21
C GLY A 331 26.47 -18.74 -22.34
N PRO A 332 25.93 -18.84 -23.56
CA PRO A 332 24.59 -19.38 -23.80
C PRO A 332 24.47 -20.86 -23.46
N ASP A 333 23.38 -21.22 -22.79
CA ASP A 333 23.00 -22.57 -22.40
C ASP A 333 21.58 -22.89 -22.90
N ASP A 334 21.32 -24.15 -23.25
CA ASP A 334 20.08 -24.59 -23.91
C ASP A 334 19.00 -25.01 -22.90
N CYS A 335 17.78 -24.51 -22.98
CA CYS A 335 16.75 -24.75 -21.98
C CYS A 335 15.50 -25.36 -22.61
N ALA A 336 14.88 -26.29 -21.89
CA ALA A 336 13.56 -26.80 -22.26
C ALA A 336 12.48 -25.79 -21.89
N ARG A 337 12.69 -25.05 -20.80
CA ARG A 337 11.85 -23.92 -20.39
C ARG A 337 12.68 -22.77 -19.84
N VAL A 338 12.11 -21.58 -19.92
CA VAL A 338 12.67 -20.38 -19.29
C VAL A 338 11.60 -19.72 -18.44
N LEU A 339 11.92 -19.44 -17.17
CA LEU A 339 11.13 -18.57 -16.30
C LEU A 339 11.87 -17.24 -16.13
N LEU A 340 11.26 -16.16 -16.61
CA LEU A 340 11.70 -14.79 -16.37
C LEU A 340 10.91 -14.20 -15.21
N PHE A 341 11.61 -13.43 -14.38
CA PHE A 341 11.02 -12.60 -13.34
C PHE A 341 11.54 -11.18 -13.49
N ALA A 342 10.62 -10.25 -13.71
CA ALA A 342 10.90 -8.83 -13.82
C ALA A 342 11.31 -8.28 -12.46
N GLY A 343 12.43 -7.56 -12.45
CA GLY A 343 12.86 -6.81 -11.28
C GLY A 343 11.92 -5.65 -10.95
N ARG A 344 12.32 -4.91 -9.93
CA ARG A 344 11.71 -3.65 -9.52
C ARG A 344 11.68 -2.66 -10.68
N ALA A 345 10.51 -2.07 -10.99
CA ALA A 345 10.40 -1.13 -12.10
C ALA A 345 11.41 0.03 -12.05
N GLN A 346 12.03 0.29 -13.19
CA GLN A 346 12.85 1.47 -13.43
C GLN A 346 11.99 2.69 -13.77
N SER A 347 12.55 3.90 -13.68
CA SER A 347 11.81 5.15 -13.97
C SER A 347 11.26 5.25 -15.39
N THR A 348 11.80 4.48 -16.34
CA THR A 348 11.34 4.41 -17.73
C THR A 348 10.25 3.36 -17.97
N GLN A 349 9.98 2.52 -16.98
CA GLN A 349 9.01 1.43 -17.06
C GLN A 349 7.67 1.88 -16.48
N ASP A 350 6.62 1.82 -17.32
CA ASP A 350 5.24 2.09 -16.91
C ASP A 350 4.43 0.78 -16.92
N ARG A 351 4.11 0.28 -15.73
CA ARG A 351 3.37 -0.97 -15.52
C ARG A 351 1.88 -0.73 -15.22
N VAL A 352 1.38 0.49 -15.42
CA VAL A 352 0.01 0.91 -15.08
C VAL A 352 -1.04 0.35 -16.07
N ALA A 353 -0.63 -0.01 -17.29
CA ALA A 353 -1.49 -0.63 -18.29
C ALA A 353 -1.23 -2.15 -18.43
N ALA A 354 -2.26 -2.88 -18.90
CA ALA A 354 -2.20 -4.31 -19.17
C ALA A 354 -0.94 -4.71 -19.98
N PRO A 355 -0.38 -5.92 -19.75
CA PRO A 355 1.01 -6.27 -20.03
C PRO A 355 1.32 -6.54 -21.50
N SER A 356 1.07 -5.58 -22.40
CA SER A 356 1.29 -5.79 -23.84
C SER A 356 2.71 -5.49 -24.30
N ALA A 357 3.44 -4.60 -23.62
CA ALA A 357 4.80 -4.22 -24.01
C ALA A 357 5.85 -4.92 -23.13
N PRO A 358 6.75 -5.76 -23.70
CA PRO A 358 7.86 -6.34 -22.96
C PRO A 358 8.71 -5.29 -22.21
N SER A 359 8.92 -4.12 -22.81
CA SER A 359 9.69 -3.02 -22.24
C SER A 359 9.05 -2.36 -21.01
N ALA A 360 7.80 -2.66 -20.68
CA ALA A 360 7.18 -2.20 -19.44
C ALA A 360 7.67 -2.99 -18.22
N TYR A 361 8.13 -4.23 -18.42
CA TYR A 361 8.52 -5.13 -17.33
C TYR A 361 10.01 -5.49 -17.38
N PHE A 362 10.56 -5.71 -18.57
CA PHE A 362 11.90 -6.25 -18.75
C PHE A 362 12.86 -5.18 -19.30
N GLU A 363 14.15 -5.46 -19.21
CA GLU A 363 15.21 -4.61 -19.75
C GLU A 363 16.21 -5.38 -20.63
N GLY A 364 17.05 -4.64 -21.36
CA GLY A 364 18.13 -5.21 -22.16
C GLY A 364 17.66 -6.25 -23.17
N ALA A 365 18.35 -7.39 -23.22
CA ALA A 365 18.06 -8.47 -24.17
C ALA A 365 16.67 -9.12 -23.93
N ASN A 366 16.16 -9.07 -22.69
CA ASN A 366 14.88 -9.70 -22.36
C ASN A 366 13.69 -9.00 -22.99
N VAL A 367 13.78 -7.69 -23.27
CA VAL A 367 12.74 -6.97 -24.03
C VAL A 367 12.53 -7.60 -25.40
N VAL A 368 13.64 -7.98 -26.06
CA VAL A 368 13.61 -8.62 -27.38
C VAL A 368 13.25 -10.09 -27.27
N ALA A 369 13.86 -10.83 -26.33
CA ALA A 369 13.64 -12.27 -26.18
C ALA A 369 12.21 -12.63 -25.76
N VAL A 370 11.52 -11.77 -25.00
CA VAL A 370 10.10 -11.96 -24.67
C VAL A 370 9.20 -11.79 -25.90
N ALA A 371 9.60 -10.95 -26.87
CA ALA A 371 8.88 -10.76 -28.12
C ALA A 371 9.22 -11.84 -29.16
N ASP A 372 10.49 -12.25 -29.21
CA ASP A 372 11.04 -13.29 -30.08
C ASP A 372 11.88 -14.28 -29.26
N PRO A 373 11.28 -15.38 -28.76
CA PRO A 373 11.97 -16.38 -27.92
C PRO A 373 13.05 -17.20 -28.64
N SER A 374 13.30 -16.95 -29.93
CA SER A 374 14.49 -17.49 -30.61
C SER A 374 15.78 -16.77 -30.18
N GLN A 375 15.66 -15.58 -29.58
CA GLN A 375 16.77 -14.83 -29.01
C GLN A 375 17.19 -15.40 -27.66
N THR A 376 18.40 -15.04 -27.22
CA THR A 376 18.94 -15.44 -25.93
C THR A 376 18.40 -14.55 -24.81
N PHE A 377 17.79 -15.19 -23.80
CA PHE A 377 17.43 -14.53 -22.55
C PHE A 377 18.68 -14.30 -21.69
N SER A 378 18.71 -13.24 -20.89
CA SER A 378 19.87 -12.95 -20.05
C SER A 378 19.46 -12.30 -18.74
N GLY A 379 20.14 -12.64 -17.65
CA GLY A 379 19.88 -12.01 -16.36
C GLY A 379 20.60 -12.72 -15.23
N ALA A 380 20.32 -12.28 -14.01
CA ALA A 380 20.91 -12.90 -12.83
C ALA A 380 20.16 -14.19 -12.43
N THR A 381 20.86 -15.11 -11.79
CA THR A 381 20.29 -16.36 -11.25
C THR A 381 19.76 -16.20 -9.84
N ALA A 382 20.11 -15.13 -9.14
CA ALA A 382 19.67 -14.88 -7.79
C ALA A 382 19.29 -13.43 -7.64
N TYR A 383 18.24 -13.20 -6.85
CA TYR A 383 17.88 -11.87 -6.41
C TYR A 383 18.99 -11.30 -5.52
N ASN A 384 19.26 -10.01 -5.68
CA ASN A 384 20.12 -9.25 -4.81
C ASN A 384 19.46 -7.89 -4.62
N GLY A 385 19.16 -7.53 -3.37
CA GLY A 385 18.54 -6.26 -3.03
C GLY A 385 19.27 -5.04 -3.60
N ALA A 386 20.61 -5.06 -3.67
CA ALA A 386 21.40 -3.96 -4.23
C ALA A 386 21.21 -3.76 -5.75
N THR A 387 20.64 -4.75 -6.44
CA THR A 387 20.30 -4.71 -7.87
C THR A 387 18.87 -5.19 -8.08
N ALA A 388 17.96 -4.74 -7.21
CA ALA A 388 16.56 -5.19 -7.20
C ALA A 388 15.81 -4.94 -8.51
N ASP A 389 16.30 -4.04 -9.36
CA ASP A 389 15.75 -3.71 -10.66
C ASP A 389 16.11 -4.73 -11.75
N ARG A 390 17.05 -5.65 -11.50
CA ARG A 390 17.52 -6.61 -12.51
C ARG A 390 16.55 -7.75 -12.72
N ASP A 391 16.34 -8.06 -14.00
CA ASP A 391 15.67 -9.27 -14.45
C ASP A 391 16.40 -10.53 -13.95
N LEU A 392 15.61 -11.48 -13.45
CA LEU A 392 16.07 -12.80 -13.06
C LEU A 392 15.61 -13.83 -14.07
N VAL A 393 16.48 -14.79 -14.37
CA VAL A 393 16.21 -15.85 -15.36
C VAL A 393 16.51 -17.22 -14.76
N ARG A 394 15.60 -18.17 -15.00
CA ARG A 394 15.79 -19.60 -14.71
C ARG A 394 15.80 -20.38 -16.02
N CYS A 395 16.88 -21.11 -16.25
CA CYS A 395 16.96 -22.14 -17.28
C CYS A 395 16.53 -23.49 -16.68
N ILE A 396 15.42 -24.04 -17.17
CA ILE A 396 14.89 -25.33 -16.69
C ILE A 396 15.12 -26.37 -17.79
N LYS A 397 15.84 -27.44 -17.43
CA LYS A 397 16.42 -28.40 -18.38
C LYS A 397 15.50 -29.51 -18.84
#